data_AF-A0A1P8EF84-F1
#
_entry.id   AF-A0A1P8EF84-F1
#
_cell.length_a   1.000
_cell.length_b   1.000
_cell.length_c   1.000
_cell.angle_alpha   90.00
_cell.angle_beta   90.00
_cell.angle_gamma   90.00
#
_symmetry.space_group_name_H-M   'P 1'
#
loop_
_entity.id
_entity.type
_entity.pdbx_description
1 polymer ?
#
loop_
_entity_poly.entity_id
_entity_poly.type
_entity_poly.pdbx_seq_one_letter_code
_entity_poly.pdbx_strand_id
1 'polypeptide(L)'
;MKKFIVFFKENKEIIILIPTLLGGLYQILNIVILVGMPYVRYFSVSQVIPDGLLISIAIFWIYIAFQILLIFYKEVSKKIEDEKKHCFLFNAFYIIFLCSFGAYIIYIMSLENDFSNFGSVLTRYTAYAGGTLFIWGGIKHFLMVTSLDNWIKSKLSNINGDRKSKWIILFIIICLGIFIKIVPNEIGIINEIFIKVSNFENYSSFSKEIQKTYGMKSEPQLLYINKDYAFFKIPNKIPEKEGKILVLDAKSLTEIKKRP
;
A
#
# COMPACT_ATOMS: atom_id res chain seq x y z
N MET A 1 -17.93 -20.22 19.11
CA MET A 1 -18.86 -20.18 17.95
C MET A 1 -20.14 -19.37 18.20
N LYS A 2 -20.98 -19.67 19.21
CA LYS A 2 -22.25 -18.93 19.44
C LYS A 2 -22.08 -17.40 19.52
N LYS A 3 -21.07 -16.90 20.24
CA LYS A 3 -20.80 -15.45 20.33
C LYS A 3 -20.44 -14.79 18.98
N PHE A 4 -19.70 -15.48 18.12
CA PHE A 4 -19.30 -14.95 16.81
C PHE A 4 -20.49 -14.86 15.85
N ILE A 5 -21.35 -15.89 15.84
CA ILE A 5 -22.58 -15.90 15.03
C ILE A 5 -23.57 -14.83 15.52
N VAL A 6 -23.71 -14.68 16.84
CA VAL A 6 -24.53 -13.61 17.45
C VAL A 6 -23.99 -12.23 17.06
N PHE A 7 -22.67 -12.02 17.18
CA PHE A 7 -22.03 -10.78 16.75
C PHE A 7 -22.27 -10.47 15.26
N PHE A 8 -22.11 -11.45 14.37
CA PHE A 8 -22.39 -11.28 12.93
C PHE A 8 -23.86 -10.95 12.65
N LYS A 9 -24.77 -11.58 13.38
CA LYS A 9 -26.21 -11.37 13.21
C LYS A 9 -26.65 -9.99 13.71
N GLU A 10 -26.02 -9.49 14.77
CA GLU A 10 -26.31 -8.20 15.39
C GLU A 10 -25.58 -7.03 14.69
N ASN A 11 -24.49 -7.28 13.97
CA ASN A 11 -23.64 -6.25 13.36
C ASN A 11 -23.56 -6.34 11.83
N LYS A 12 -24.64 -6.78 11.16
CA LYS A 12 -24.67 -6.93 9.70
C LYS A 12 -24.32 -5.65 8.95
N GLU A 13 -24.70 -4.51 9.50
CA GLU A 13 -24.39 -3.19 8.95
C GLU A 13 -22.89 -2.92 8.92
N ILE A 14 -22.16 -3.32 9.97
CA ILE A 14 -20.70 -3.15 10.05
C ILE A 14 -19.99 -3.95 8.95
N ILE A 15 -20.49 -5.14 8.62
CA ILE A 15 -19.92 -6.02 7.58
C ILE A 15 -20.00 -5.37 6.20
N ILE A 16 -21.05 -4.60 5.92
CA ILE A 16 -21.21 -3.87 4.66
C ILE A 16 -20.48 -2.51 4.73
N LEU A 17 -20.49 -1.86 5.89
CA LEU A 17 -19.89 -0.55 6.08
C LEU A 17 -18.36 -0.58 5.90
N ILE A 18 -17.67 -1.57 6.47
CA ILE A 18 -16.21 -1.69 6.37
C ILE A 18 -15.70 -1.72 4.92
N PRO A 19 -16.15 -2.65 4.06
CA PRO A 19 -15.73 -2.65 2.66
C PRO A 19 -16.18 -1.38 1.95
N THR A 20 -17.37 -0.85 2.27
CA THR A 20 -17.84 0.41 1.65
C THR A 20 -16.89 1.57 1.94
N LEU A 21 -16.44 1.74 3.18
CA LEU A 21 -15.48 2.78 3.56
C LEU A 21 -14.12 2.57 2.87
N LEU A 22 -13.61 1.34 2.88
CA LEU A 22 -12.31 1.01 2.28
C LEU A 22 -12.32 1.24 0.76
N GLY A 23 -13.35 0.77 0.06
CA GLY A 23 -13.47 0.94 -1.38
C GLY A 23 -13.71 2.40 -1.76
N GLY A 24 -14.49 3.14 -0.97
CA GLY A 24 -14.72 4.56 -1.20
C GLY A 24 -13.42 5.37 -1.07
N LEU A 25 -12.64 5.12 0.00
CA LEU A 25 -11.34 5.73 0.19
C LEU A 25 -10.38 5.39 -0.96
N TYR A 26 -10.30 4.13 -1.35
CA TYR A 26 -9.45 3.68 -2.45
C TYR A 26 -9.81 4.33 -3.78
N GLN A 27 -11.10 4.38 -4.12
CA GLN A 27 -11.56 5.00 -5.34
C GLN A 27 -11.28 6.51 -5.37
N ILE A 28 -11.53 7.22 -4.27
CA ILE A 28 -11.20 8.65 -4.15
C ILE A 28 -9.70 8.86 -4.33
N LEU A 29 -8.87 8.07 -3.63
CA LEU A 29 -7.42 8.20 -3.70
C LEU A 29 -6.89 7.93 -5.12
N ASN A 30 -7.38 6.89 -5.79
CA ASN A 30 -7.05 6.61 -7.19
C ASN A 30 -7.41 7.79 -8.11
N ILE A 31 -8.62 8.32 -8.00
CA ILE A 31 -9.03 9.44 -8.85
C ILE A 31 -8.18 10.69 -8.56
N VAL A 32 -7.99 11.04 -7.28
CA VAL A 32 -7.24 12.24 -6.90
C VAL A 32 -5.79 12.17 -7.34
N ILE A 33 -5.13 11.02 -7.15
CA ILE A 33 -3.69 10.86 -7.41
C ILE A 33 -3.40 10.63 -8.88
N LEU A 34 -4.22 9.83 -9.57
CA LEU A 34 -3.94 9.42 -10.95
C LEU A 34 -4.54 10.36 -12.00
N VAL A 35 -5.64 11.04 -11.67
CA VAL A 35 -6.39 11.88 -12.61
C VAL A 35 -6.42 13.34 -12.16
N GLY A 36 -6.74 13.58 -10.89
CA GLY A 36 -6.79 14.90 -10.26
C GLY A 36 -8.07 15.14 -9.46
N MET A 37 -8.00 16.06 -8.51
CA MET A 37 -9.09 16.38 -7.58
C MET A 37 -10.44 16.74 -8.26
N PRO A 38 -10.50 17.50 -9.37
CA PRO A 38 -11.79 17.82 -10.02
C PRO A 38 -12.56 16.60 -10.53
N TYR A 39 -11.87 15.48 -10.75
CA TYR A 39 -12.45 14.27 -11.32
C TYR A 39 -13.12 13.37 -10.28
N VAL A 40 -13.08 13.71 -8.98
CA VAL A 40 -13.78 12.97 -7.91
C VAL A 40 -15.29 12.87 -8.18
N ARG A 41 -15.87 13.80 -8.95
CA ARG A 41 -17.28 13.74 -9.40
C ARG A 41 -17.64 12.50 -10.23
N TYR A 42 -16.65 11.78 -10.76
CA TYR A 42 -16.85 10.56 -11.55
C TYR A 42 -16.71 9.29 -10.67
N PHE A 43 -16.85 9.43 -9.37
CA PHE A 43 -16.89 8.33 -8.40
C PHE A 43 -18.03 7.35 -8.71
N SER A 44 -17.73 6.05 -8.79
CA SER A 44 -18.73 5.00 -9.08
C SER A 44 -19.18 4.30 -7.81
N VAL A 45 -20.33 4.73 -7.28
CA VAL A 45 -20.94 4.16 -6.06
C VAL A 45 -21.09 2.64 -6.14
N SER A 46 -21.41 2.12 -7.33
CA SER A 46 -21.66 0.68 -7.51
C SER A 46 -20.41 -0.19 -7.45
N GLN A 47 -19.22 0.39 -7.62
CA GLN A 47 -17.94 -0.33 -7.54
C GLN A 47 -17.30 -0.26 -6.14
N VAL A 48 -17.78 0.63 -5.28
CA VAL A 48 -17.27 0.84 -3.92
C VAL A 48 -17.21 -0.43 -3.09
N ILE A 49 -18.29 -1.23 -3.08
CA ILE A 49 -18.32 -2.47 -2.28
C ILE A 49 -17.35 -3.52 -2.87
N PRO A 50 -17.39 -3.84 -4.18
CA PRO A 50 -16.41 -4.73 -4.81
C PRO A 50 -14.94 -4.35 -4.53
N ASP A 51 -14.58 -3.08 -4.76
CA ASP A 51 -13.20 -2.60 -4.52
C ASP A 51 -12.82 -2.72 -3.04
N GLY A 52 -13.76 -2.40 -2.15
CA GLY A 52 -13.60 -2.54 -0.71
C GLY A 52 -13.36 -3.97 -0.24
N LEU A 53 -14.07 -4.94 -0.82
CA LEU A 53 -13.87 -6.35 -0.54
C LEU A 53 -12.51 -6.83 -1.02
N LEU A 54 -12.08 -6.40 -2.20
CA LEU A 54 -10.78 -6.73 -2.76
C LEU A 54 -9.64 -6.21 -1.88
N ILE A 55 -9.73 -4.97 -1.41
CA ILE A 55 -8.78 -4.41 -0.43
C ILE A 55 -8.81 -5.17 0.88
N SER A 56 -10.01 -5.52 1.35
CA SER A 56 -10.16 -6.29 2.59
C SER A 56 -9.46 -7.65 2.52
N ILE A 57 -9.55 -8.34 1.37
CA ILE A 57 -8.84 -9.60 1.11
C ILE A 57 -7.32 -9.36 1.11
N ALA A 58 -6.84 -8.30 0.47
CA ALA A 58 -5.42 -7.96 0.47
C ALA A 58 -4.89 -7.69 1.90
N ILE A 59 -5.59 -6.85 2.67
CA ILE A 59 -5.26 -6.55 4.07
C ILE A 59 -5.28 -7.83 4.92
N PHE A 60 -6.26 -8.70 4.72
CA PHE A 60 -6.38 -9.96 5.44
C PHE A 60 -5.16 -10.87 5.23
N TRP A 61 -4.70 -11.03 3.99
CA TRP A 61 -3.51 -11.83 3.69
C TRP A 61 -2.22 -11.22 4.23
N ILE A 62 -2.07 -9.90 4.11
CA ILE A 62 -0.96 -9.17 4.73
C ILE A 62 -0.96 -9.37 6.24
N TYR A 63 -2.13 -9.29 6.88
CA TYR A 63 -2.29 -9.51 8.31
C TYR A 63 -1.90 -10.95 8.72
N ILE A 64 -2.36 -11.97 8.00
CA ILE A 64 -1.98 -13.37 8.28
C ILE A 64 -0.47 -13.53 8.20
N ALA A 65 0.14 -13.06 7.11
CA ALA A 65 1.57 -13.19 6.92
C ALA A 65 2.36 -12.44 8.01
N PHE A 66 1.89 -11.26 8.41
CA PHE A 66 2.47 -10.53 9.54
C PHE A 66 2.35 -11.29 10.86
N GLN A 67 1.20 -11.92 11.15
CA GLN A 67 1.04 -12.74 12.36
C GLN A 67 1.99 -13.94 12.39
N ILE A 68 2.17 -14.61 11.25
CA ILE A 68 3.14 -15.71 11.11
C ILE A 68 4.55 -15.18 11.41
N LEU A 69 4.96 -14.07 10.78
CA LEU A 69 6.25 -13.45 11.02
C LEU A 69 6.45 -13.04 12.49
N LEU A 70 5.42 -12.52 13.16
CA LEU A 70 5.48 -12.20 14.58
C LEU A 70 5.67 -13.42 15.47
N ILE A 71 5.04 -14.55 15.15
CA ILE A 71 5.23 -15.82 15.89
C ILE A 71 6.70 -16.27 15.75
N PHE A 72 7.22 -16.28 14.53
CA PHE A 72 8.63 -16.61 14.28
C PHE A 72 9.57 -15.64 15.00
N TYR A 73 9.32 -14.33 14.93
CA TYR A 73 10.12 -13.32 15.61
C TYR A 73 10.14 -13.53 17.12
N LYS A 74 9.00 -13.83 17.74
CA LYS A 74 8.91 -14.08 19.19
C LYS A 74 9.74 -15.31 19.60
N GLU A 75 9.65 -16.39 18.82
CA GLU A 75 10.38 -17.62 19.11
C GLU A 75 11.90 -17.42 18.99
N VAL A 76 12.33 -16.70 17.95
CA VAL A 76 13.75 -16.32 17.76
C VAL A 76 14.22 -15.38 18.87
N SER A 77 13.44 -14.33 19.19
CA SER A 77 13.79 -13.35 20.22
C SER A 77 13.92 -13.97 21.61
N LYS A 78 13.10 -14.99 21.93
CA LYS A 78 13.14 -15.66 23.24
C LYS A 78 14.47 -16.41 23.44
N LYS A 79 14.93 -17.14 22.41
CA LYS A 79 16.23 -17.85 22.46
C LYS A 79 17.42 -16.89 22.64
N ILE A 80 17.32 -15.68 22.08
CA ILE A 80 18.39 -14.67 22.19
C ILE A 80 18.44 -14.06 23.60
N GLU A 81 17.29 -13.84 24.25
CA GLU A 81 17.24 -13.28 25.61
C GLU A 81 17.83 -14.22 26.69
N ASP A 82 17.78 -15.53 26.46
CA ASP A 82 18.35 -16.54 27.37
C ASP A 82 19.90 -16.59 27.30
N GLU A 83 20.51 -16.14 26.20
CA GLU A 83 21.98 -16.13 26.00
C GLU A 83 22.65 -14.79 26.37
N LYS A 84 22.36 -14.26 27.56
CA LYS A 84 22.87 -12.97 28.07
C LYS A 84 24.40 -12.79 28.23
N LYS A 85 25.24 -13.70 27.73
CA LYS A 85 26.69 -13.76 28.01
C LYS A 85 27.59 -13.66 26.78
N HIS A 86 27.18 -12.91 25.76
CA HIS A 86 28.03 -12.69 24.59
C HIS A 86 28.95 -11.48 24.73
N CYS A 87 30.15 -11.57 24.14
CA CYS A 87 31.14 -10.49 24.10
C CYS A 87 30.60 -9.26 23.37
N PHE A 88 31.05 -8.05 23.75
CA PHE A 88 30.65 -6.78 23.13
C PHE A 88 30.77 -6.79 21.59
N LEU A 89 31.86 -7.35 21.06
CA LEU A 89 32.08 -7.46 19.61
C LEU A 89 31.01 -8.31 18.90
N PHE A 90 30.58 -9.40 19.53
CA PHE A 90 29.52 -10.25 18.99
C PHE A 90 28.18 -9.51 18.97
N ASN A 91 27.85 -8.79 20.04
CA ASN A 91 26.63 -7.98 20.10
C ASN A 91 26.63 -6.87 19.04
N ALA A 92 27.75 -6.17 18.86
CA ALA A 92 27.89 -5.15 17.82
C ALA A 92 27.73 -5.74 16.41
N PHE A 93 28.39 -6.86 16.13
CA PHE A 93 28.26 -7.56 14.85
C PHE A 93 26.82 -8.02 14.59
N TYR A 94 26.16 -8.59 15.60
CA TYR A 94 24.78 -9.06 15.51
C TYR A 94 23.80 -7.93 15.17
N ILE A 95 23.93 -6.77 15.82
CA ILE A 95 23.11 -5.59 15.55
C ILE A 95 23.32 -5.09 14.12
N ILE A 96 24.59 -4.96 13.71
CA ILE A 96 24.93 -4.52 12.35
C ILE A 96 24.36 -5.49 11.33
N PHE A 97 24.53 -6.80 11.54
CA PHE A 97 24.00 -7.84 10.67
C PHE A 97 22.48 -7.76 10.55
N LEU A 98 21.72 -7.73 11.64
CA LEU A 98 20.25 -7.63 11.58
C LEU A 98 19.78 -6.37 10.87
N CYS A 99 20.33 -5.20 11.22
CA CYS A 99 19.92 -3.93 10.63
C CYS A 99 20.27 -3.85 9.14
N SER A 100 21.49 -4.26 8.76
CA SER A 100 21.92 -4.28 7.36
C SER A 100 21.15 -5.29 6.53
N PHE A 101 20.89 -6.48 7.06
CA PHE A 101 20.09 -7.50 6.38
C PHE A 101 18.64 -7.05 6.18
N GLY A 102 18.03 -6.46 7.22
CA GLY A 102 16.69 -5.89 7.11
C GLY A 102 16.62 -4.71 6.12
N ALA A 103 17.62 -3.82 6.13
CA ALA A 103 17.72 -2.72 5.17
C ALA A 103 17.94 -3.23 3.73
N TYR A 104 18.75 -4.27 3.55
CA TYR A 104 18.98 -4.91 2.25
C TYR A 104 17.69 -5.51 1.68
N ILE A 105 16.90 -6.23 2.49
CA ILE A 105 15.59 -6.76 2.07
C ILE A 105 14.68 -5.62 1.60
N ILE A 106 14.57 -4.54 2.37
CA ILE A 106 13.75 -3.38 2.00
C ILE A 106 14.26 -2.75 0.70
N TYR A 107 15.57 -2.61 0.54
CA TYR A 107 16.17 -2.03 -0.67
C TYR A 107 15.87 -2.86 -1.91
N ILE A 108 16.09 -4.18 -1.88
CA ILE A 108 15.81 -5.07 -3.02
C ILE A 108 14.32 -5.00 -3.39
N MET A 109 13.43 -5.06 -2.40
CA MET A 109 11.98 -4.98 -2.62
C MET A 109 11.51 -3.60 -3.10
N SER A 110 12.31 -2.55 -2.88
CA SER A 110 12.05 -1.21 -3.42
C SER A 110 12.51 -1.04 -4.87
N LEU A 111 13.47 -1.85 -5.32
CA LEU A 111 13.91 -1.90 -6.72
C LEU A 111 13.03 -2.80 -7.58
N GLU A 112 12.35 -3.77 -6.96
CA GLU A 112 11.46 -4.67 -7.65
C GLU A 112 10.19 -3.96 -8.11
N ASN A 113 10.03 -3.90 -9.44
CA ASN A 113 8.89 -3.27 -10.11
C ASN A 113 7.95 -4.32 -10.73
N ASP A 114 8.14 -5.62 -10.46
CA ASP A 114 7.25 -6.65 -10.98
C ASP A 114 5.98 -6.76 -10.13
N PHE A 115 4.94 -6.13 -10.66
CA PHE A 115 3.60 -6.08 -10.08
C PHE A 115 2.60 -6.88 -10.90
N SER A 116 3.07 -7.83 -11.70
CA SER A 116 2.24 -8.59 -12.65
C SER A 116 1.11 -9.39 -11.99
N ASN A 117 1.24 -9.76 -10.70
CA ASN A 117 0.25 -10.59 -10.03
C ASN A 117 0.15 -10.28 -8.52
N PHE A 118 -0.98 -10.68 -7.92
CA PHE A 118 -1.21 -10.51 -6.48
C PHE A 118 -0.15 -11.17 -5.59
N GLY A 119 0.47 -12.26 -6.06
CA GLY A 119 1.53 -12.97 -5.34
C GLY A 119 2.79 -12.12 -5.16
N SER A 120 3.19 -11.34 -6.18
CA SER A 120 4.36 -10.46 -6.09
C SER A 120 4.11 -9.30 -5.11
N VAL A 121 2.89 -8.75 -5.09
CA VAL A 121 2.45 -7.75 -4.11
C VAL A 121 2.55 -8.28 -2.69
N LEU A 122 1.99 -9.48 -2.47
CA LEU A 122 2.03 -10.12 -1.16
C LEU A 122 3.48 -10.39 -0.74
N THR A 123 4.32 -10.87 -1.65
CA THR A 123 5.75 -11.10 -1.39
C THR A 123 6.46 -9.81 -1.00
N ARG A 124 6.23 -8.70 -1.72
CA ARG A 124 6.83 -7.40 -1.41
C ARG A 124 6.46 -6.88 -0.03
N TYR A 125 5.16 -6.87 0.31
CA TYR A 125 4.73 -6.37 1.62
C TYR A 125 5.11 -7.29 2.77
N THR A 126 5.15 -8.61 2.56
CA THR A 126 5.67 -9.54 3.57
C THR A 126 7.17 -9.40 3.77
N ALA A 127 7.93 -9.14 2.70
CA ALA A 127 9.36 -8.85 2.79
C ALA A 127 9.62 -7.51 3.49
N TYR A 128 8.84 -6.45 3.24
CA TYR A 128 8.92 -5.21 4.01
C TYR A 128 8.62 -5.43 5.51
N ALA A 129 7.59 -6.22 5.83
CA ALA A 129 7.29 -6.59 7.21
C ALA A 129 8.45 -7.39 7.85
N GLY A 130 9.05 -8.33 7.11
CA GLY A 130 10.23 -9.08 7.57
C GLY A 130 11.44 -8.18 7.81
N GLY A 131 11.77 -7.32 6.85
CA GLY A 131 12.91 -6.39 6.95
C GLY A 131 12.76 -5.40 8.12
N THR A 132 11.54 -4.89 8.35
CA THR A 132 11.26 -4.03 9.51
C THR A 132 11.37 -4.78 10.84
N LEU A 133 10.94 -6.04 10.91
CA LEU A 133 11.14 -6.89 12.10
C LEU A 133 12.62 -7.16 12.38
N PHE A 134 13.45 -7.37 11.35
CA PHE A 134 14.90 -7.52 11.50
C PHE A 134 15.55 -6.25 12.08
N ILE A 135 15.23 -5.08 11.50
CA ILE A 135 15.73 -3.79 12.01
C ILE A 135 15.27 -3.57 13.45
N TRP A 136 13.99 -3.84 13.75
CA TRP A 136 13.45 -3.71 15.09
C TRP A 136 14.13 -4.66 16.08
N GLY A 137 14.42 -5.89 15.67
CA GLY A 137 15.23 -6.85 16.44
C GLY A 137 16.62 -6.29 16.79
N GLY A 138 17.31 -5.70 15.80
CA GLY A 138 18.60 -5.06 16.01
C GLY A 138 18.54 -3.88 16.99
N ILE A 139 17.54 -3.00 16.83
CA ILE A 139 17.31 -1.87 17.74
C ILE A 139 16.99 -2.36 19.17
N LYS A 140 16.10 -3.34 19.31
CA LYS A 140 15.74 -3.92 20.62
C LYS A 140 16.98 -4.50 21.31
N HIS A 141 17.80 -5.25 20.58
CA HIS A 141 19.06 -5.81 21.11
C HIS A 141 20.03 -4.71 21.54
N PHE A 142 20.20 -3.67 20.71
CA PHE A 142 21.02 -2.51 21.05
C PHE A 142 20.57 -1.83 22.36
N LEU A 143 19.26 -1.59 22.50
CA LEU A 143 18.67 -0.97 23.69
C LEU A 143 18.87 -1.83 24.96
N MET A 144 18.79 -3.16 24.80
CA MET A 144 19.04 -4.12 25.88
C MET A 144 20.51 -4.12 26.32
N VAL A 145 21.45 -4.18 25.37
CA VAL A 145 22.90 -4.25 25.65
C VAL A 145 23.44 -2.95 26.24
N THR A 146 22.98 -1.80 25.76
CA THR A 146 23.48 -0.48 26.20
C THR A 146 22.79 0.03 27.46
N SER A 147 21.80 -0.70 28.00
CA SER A 147 20.91 -0.25 29.08
C SER A 147 20.18 1.08 28.80
N LEU A 148 20.21 1.56 27.54
CA LEU A 148 19.54 2.79 27.12
C LEU A 148 18.04 2.69 27.33
N ASP A 149 17.44 1.49 27.28
CA ASP A 149 16.00 1.31 27.50
C ASP A 149 15.56 1.88 28.86
N ASN A 150 16.33 1.64 29.93
CA ASN A 150 16.03 2.15 31.27
C ASN A 150 16.24 3.67 31.36
N TRP A 151 17.24 4.20 30.66
CA TRP A 151 17.50 5.64 30.59
C TRP A 151 16.43 6.38 29.78
N ILE A 152 16.00 5.82 28.64
CA ILE A 152 14.91 6.37 27.83
C ILE A 152 13.62 6.33 28.64
N LYS A 153 13.28 5.21 29.28
CA LYS A 153 12.06 5.08 30.11
C LYS A 153 12.03 6.10 31.25
N SER A 154 13.14 6.27 31.98
CA SER A 154 13.22 7.26 33.07
C SER A 154 13.09 8.69 32.55
N LYS A 155 13.77 9.02 31.43
CA LYS A 155 13.70 10.35 30.83
C LYS A 155 12.32 10.65 30.26
N LEU A 156 11.67 9.69 29.61
CA LEU A 156 10.32 9.84 29.06
C LEU A 156 9.26 9.98 30.16
N SER A 157 9.46 9.33 31.32
CA SER A 157 8.60 9.47 32.50
C SER A 157 8.73 10.84 33.17
N ASN A 158 9.90 11.48 33.06
CA ASN A 158 10.18 12.81 33.61
C ASN A 158 9.79 13.98 32.69
N ILE A 159 9.23 13.71 31.52
CA ILE A 159 8.71 14.76 30.63
C ILE A 159 7.32 15.18 31.13
N ASN A 160 7.18 16.43 31.58
CA ASN A 160 5.88 17.05 31.89
C ASN A 160 4.86 16.79 30.77
N GLY A 161 3.61 16.51 31.13
CA GLY A 161 2.54 16.13 30.18
C GLY A 161 2.41 17.06 28.97
N ASP A 162 2.66 18.35 29.18
CA ASP A 162 2.55 19.38 28.14
C ASP A 162 3.69 19.34 27.10
N ARG A 163 4.93 18.99 27.50
CA ARG A 163 6.02 18.71 26.55
C ARG A 163 5.81 17.39 25.83
N LYS A 164 5.27 16.38 26.52
CA LYS A 164 4.99 15.06 25.94
C LYS A 164 3.98 15.18 24.78
N SER A 165 2.95 16.01 24.95
CA SER A 165 1.98 16.34 23.90
C SER A 165 2.65 16.92 22.64
N LYS A 166 3.56 17.90 22.80
CA LYS A 166 4.25 18.53 21.66
C LYS A 166 5.12 17.55 20.87
N TRP A 167 5.83 16.65 21.55
CA TRP A 167 6.64 15.61 20.88
C TRP A 167 5.78 14.59 20.14
N ILE A 168 4.63 14.22 20.70
CA ILE A 168 3.68 13.34 20.02
C ILE A 168 3.13 14.02 18.76
N ILE A 169 2.75 15.29 18.85
CA ILE A 169 2.27 16.07 17.71
C ILE A 169 3.35 16.14 16.62
N LEU A 170 4.60 16.45 16.99
CA LEU A 170 5.71 16.50 16.03
C LEU A 170 5.95 15.14 15.36
N PHE A 171 5.92 14.05 16.13
CA PHE A 171 6.03 12.70 15.60
C PHE A 171 4.90 12.37 14.62
N ILE A 172 3.66 12.71 14.95
CA ILE A 172 2.50 12.54 14.06
C ILE A 172 2.70 13.32 12.75
N ILE A 173 3.18 14.57 12.81
CA ILE A 173 3.46 15.39 11.62
C ILE A 173 4.54 14.74 10.75
N ILE A 174 5.62 14.23 11.33
CA ILE A 174 6.69 13.55 10.60
C ILE A 174 6.15 12.28 9.93
N CYS A 175 5.39 11.46 10.67
CA CYS A 175 4.75 10.26 10.12
C CYS A 175 3.79 10.60 8.96
N LEU A 176 2.99 11.66 9.10
CA LEU A 176 2.11 12.14 8.04
C LEU A 176 2.89 12.60 6.81
N GLY A 177 4.00 13.34 6.99
CA GLY A 177 4.86 13.77 5.88
C GLY A 177 5.47 12.60 5.12
N ILE A 178 5.94 11.57 5.83
CA ILE A 178 6.44 10.33 5.22
C ILE A 178 5.31 9.61 4.48
N PHE A 179 4.13 9.51 5.10
CA PHE A 179 2.97 8.86 4.52
C PHE A 179 2.53 9.52 3.20
N ILE A 180 2.44 10.85 3.17
CA ILE A 180 2.10 11.62 1.96
C ILE A 180 3.08 11.35 0.81
N LYS A 181 4.37 11.10 1.11
CA LYS A 181 5.37 10.80 0.08
C LYS A 181 5.26 9.38 -0.47
N ILE A 182 4.94 8.40 0.38
CA ILE A 182 4.92 6.98 0.02
C ILE A 182 3.61 6.60 -0.70
N VAL A 183 2.48 7.12 -0.21
CA VAL A 183 1.13 6.73 -0.65
C VAL A 183 0.89 6.87 -2.16
N PRO A 184 1.30 7.96 -2.84
CA PRO A 184 1.09 8.09 -4.28
C PRO A 184 1.78 6.99 -5.10
N ASN A 185 3.00 6.62 -4.71
CA ASN A 185 3.76 5.56 -5.39
C ASN A 185 3.06 4.21 -5.24
N GLU A 186 2.64 3.88 -4.02
CA GLU A 186 1.97 2.61 -3.73
C GLU A 186 0.60 2.52 -4.40
N ILE A 187 -0.14 3.63 -4.50
CA ILE A 187 -1.41 3.68 -5.23
C ILE A 187 -1.20 3.47 -6.72
N GLY A 188 -0.20 4.10 -7.33
CA GLY A 188 0.16 3.86 -8.73
C GLY A 188 0.45 2.38 -8.99
N ILE A 189 1.25 1.76 -8.12
CA ILE A 189 1.58 0.34 -8.17
C ILE A 189 0.33 -0.52 -8.08
N ILE A 190 -0.48 -0.36 -7.03
CA ILE A 190 -1.70 -1.14 -6.79
C ILE A 190 -2.67 -1.02 -7.98
N ASN A 191 -2.78 0.18 -8.55
CA ASN A 191 -3.65 0.45 -9.69
C ASN A 191 -3.20 -0.32 -10.95
N GLU A 192 -1.91 -0.44 -11.23
CA GLU A 192 -1.45 -1.20 -12.40
C GLU A 192 -1.88 -2.68 -12.36
N ILE A 193 -2.01 -3.26 -11.16
CA ILE A 193 -2.34 -4.67 -10.95
C ILE A 193 -3.84 -4.90 -11.01
N PHE A 194 -4.60 -4.04 -10.32
CA PHE A 194 -6.03 -4.22 -10.18
C PHE A 194 -6.81 -3.67 -11.36
N ILE A 195 -6.28 -2.66 -12.06
CA ILE A 195 -6.97 -2.00 -13.18
C ILE A 195 -6.41 -2.42 -14.54
N LYS A 196 -5.08 -2.52 -14.68
CA LYS A 196 -4.45 -2.71 -15.98
C LYS A 196 -4.36 -4.20 -16.33
N VAL A 197 -5.50 -4.75 -16.71
CA VAL A 197 -5.63 -6.14 -17.16
C VAL A 197 -5.02 -6.26 -18.56
N SER A 198 -3.71 -6.57 -18.64
CA SER A 198 -2.96 -6.68 -19.90
C SER A 198 -3.49 -7.77 -20.84
N ASN A 199 -4.21 -8.74 -20.29
CA ASN A 199 -4.91 -9.80 -21.01
C ASN A 199 -6.36 -9.44 -21.40
N PHE A 200 -6.79 -8.18 -21.25
CA PHE A 200 -8.11 -7.73 -21.68
C PHE A 200 -8.08 -7.22 -23.12
N GLU A 201 -8.42 -8.08 -24.09
CA GLU A 201 -8.31 -7.77 -25.53
C GLU A 201 -9.13 -6.53 -25.95
N ASN A 202 -10.28 -6.31 -25.31
CA ASN A 202 -11.11 -5.15 -25.59
C ASN A 202 -10.37 -3.84 -25.31
N TYR A 203 -9.47 -3.82 -24.33
CA TYR A 203 -8.64 -2.65 -24.06
C TYR A 203 -7.71 -2.34 -25.23
N SER A 204 -7.03 -3.35 -25.79
CA SER A 204 -6.17 -3.21 -26.98
C SER A 204 -6.96 -2.67 -28.18
N SER A 205 -8.15 -3.22 -28.41
CA SER A 205 -9.02 -2.78 -29.52
C SER A 205 -9.48 -1.34 -29.35
N PHE A 206 -9.88 -0.97 -28.13
CA PHE A 206 -10.35 0.37 -27.81
C PHE A 206 -9.23 1.41 -27.83
N SER A 207 -8.05 1.07 -27.29
CA SER A 207 -6.85 1.91 -27.33
C SER A 207 -6.48 2.29 -28.76
N LYS A 208 -6.51 1.32 -29.69
CA LYS A 208 -6.28 1.54 -31.13
C LYS A 208 -7.34 2.44 -31.77
N GLU A 209 -8.61 2.31 -31.37
CA GLU A 209 -9.69 3.16 -31.87
C GLU A 209 -9.51 4.62 -31.44
N ILE A 210 -9.17 4.85 -30.16
CA ILE A 210 -8.86 6.19 -29.66
C ILE A 210 -7.62 6.73 -30.40
N GLN A 211 -6.57 5.92 -30.55
CA GLN A 211 -5.35 6.30 -31.27
C GLN A 211 -5.66 6.81 -32.68
N LYS A 212 -6.51 6.09 -33.41
CA LYS A 212 -6.95 6.47 -34.76
C LYS A 212 -7.79 7.75 -34.76
N THR A 213 -8.76 7.84 -33.86
CA THR A 213 -9.70 8.97 -33.76
C THR A 213 -8.99 10.29 -33.47
N TYR A 214 -7.97 10.27 -32.62
CA TYR A 214 -7.22 11.47 -32.24
C TYR A 214 -5.88 11.64 -32.99
N GLY A 215 -5.58 10.75 -33.95
CA GLY A 215 -4.36 10.82 -34.76
C GLY A 215 -3.07 10.75 -33.94
N MET A 216 -3.04 9.89 -32.92
CA MET A 216 -1.92 9.77 -31.98
C MET A 216 -0.83 8.83 -32.52
N LYS A 217 0.44 9.21 -32.33
CA LYS A 217 1.60 8.36 -32.69
C LYS A 217 1.84 7.22 -31.69
N SER A 218 1.46 7.42 -30.44
CA SER A 218 1.57 6.44 -29.35
C SER A 218 0.19 6.06 -28.83
N GLU A 219 0.09 4.89 -28.20
CA GLU A 219 -1.13 4.50 -27.50
C GLU A 219 -1.46 5.48 -26.36
N PRO A 220 -2.75 5.77 -26.11
CA PRO A 220 -3.17 6.56 -24.97
C PRO A 220 -2.85 5.84 -23.65
N GLN A 221 -2.43 6.59 -22.63
CA GLN A 221 -2.17 6.03 -21.31
C GLN A 221 -3.46 6.00 -20.50
N LEU A 222 -3.96 4.81 -20.16
CA LEU A 222 -5.03 4.65 -19.17
C LEU A 222 -4.53 5.07 -17.78
N LEU A 223 -5.23 6.02 -17.17
CA LEU A 223 -4.94 6.51 -15.83
C LEU A 223 -5.78 5.76 -14.79
N TYR A 224 -7.08 5.65 -15.04
CA TYR A 224 -8.04 5.06 -14.11
C TYR A 224 -9.25 4.54 -14.89
N ILE A 225 -9.86 3.47 -14.40
CA ILE A 225 -11.14 2.97 -14.90
C ILE A 225 -12.04 2.63 -13.71
N ASN A 226 -13.32 2.90 -13.86
CA ASN A 226 -14.34 2.31 -13.03
C ASN A 226 -15.47 1.76 -13.92
N LYS A 227 -16.52 1.23 -13.30
CA LYS A 227 -17.66 0.66 -14.01
C LYS A 227 -18.32 1.64 -14.99
N ASP A 228 -18.28 2.94 -14.70
CA ASP A 228 -19.01 3.97 -15.45
C ASP A 228 -18.11 4.78 -16.39
N TYR A 229 -16.82 4.93 -16.07
CA TYR A 229 -15.91 5.85 -16.74
C TYR A 229 -14.49 5.28 -16.92
N ALA A 230 -13.88 5.61 -18.05
CA ALA A 230 -12.47 5.35 -18.34
C ALA A 230 -11.72 6.67 -18.60
N PHE A 231 -10.60 6.85 -17.93
CA PHE A 231 -9.76 8.05 -17.97
C PHE A 231 -8.47 7.79 -18.73
N PHE A 232 -8.26 8.53 -19.81
CA PHE A 232 -7.05 8.44 -20.61
C PHE A 232 -6.29 9.76 -20.62
N LYS A 233 -4.97 9.67 -20.52
CA LYS A 233 -4.07 10.79 -20.82
C LYS A 233 -3.74 10.79 -22.30
N ILE A 234 -4.14 11.85 -22.99
CA ILE A 234 -3.75 12.09 -24.37
C ILE A 234 -2.46 12.91 -24.35
N PRO A 235 -1.33 12.39 -24.90
CA PRO A 235 -0.12 13.17 -25.04
C PRO A 235 -0.37 14.35 -25.97
N ASN A 236 -0.02 15.56 -25.54
CA ASN A 236 -0.11 16.74 -26.41
C ASN A 236 0.92 16.62 -27.55
N LYS A 237 0.60 17.21 -28.70
CA LYS A 237 1.57 17.40 -29.80
C LYS A 237 2.72 18.35 -29.41
N ILE A 238 2.57 19.11 -28.32
CA ILE A 238 3.55 20.05 -27.78
C ILE A 238 3.92 19.60 -26.35
N PRO A 239 5.19 19.26 -26.08
CA PRO A 239 5.62 18.64 -24.83
C PRO A 239 5.49 19.51 -23.56
N GLU A 240 5.39 20.85 -23.69
CA GLU A 240 5.38 21.78 -22.55
C GLU A 240 4.01 22.06 -21.92
N LYS A 241 2.90 21.57 -22.49
CA LYS A 241 1.56 21.72 -21.90
C LYS A 241 1.08 20.40 -21.32
N GLU A 242 0.53 20.44 -20.11
CA GLU A 242 -0.12 19.29 -19.46
C GLU A 242 -1.06 18.57 -20.44
N GLY A 243 -0.89 17.25 -20.56
CA GLY A 243 -1.68 16.41 -21.45
C GLY A 243 -3.18 16.54 -21.16
N LYS A 244 -4.02 16.43 -22.20
CA LYS A 244 -5.47 16.48 -22.02
C LYS A 244 -5.97 15.16 -21.43
N ILE A 245 -6.92 15.24 -20.51
CA ILE A 245 -7.60 14.06 -19.99
C ILE A 245 -8.87 13.82 -20.82
N LEU A 246 -8.95 12.64 -21.41
CA LEU A 246 -10.14 12.15 -22.10
C LEU A 246 -10.92 11.24 -21.15
N VAL A 247 -12.22 11.52 -21.00
CA VAL A 247 -13.15 10.72 -20.20
C VAL A 247 -14.15 10.09 -21.16
N LEU A 248 -14.26 8.76 -21.11
CA LEU A 248 -15.20 7.98 -21.93
C LEU A 248 -16.08 7.12 -21.03
N ASP A 249 -17.25 6.71 -21.53
CA ASP A 249 -18.09 5.72 -20.85
C ASP A 249 -17.40 4.36 -20.88
N ALA A 250 -17.24 3.72 -19.72
CA ALA A 250 -16.58 2.43 -19.61
C ALA A 250 -17.36 1.31 -20.33
N LYS A 251 -18.67 1.46 -20.57
CA LYS A 251 -19.45 0.49 -21.36
C LYS A 251 -18.88 0.27 -22.75
N SER A 252 -18.32 1.32 -23.35
CA SER A 252 -17.71 1.24 -24.68
C SER A 252 -16.47 0.33 -24.75
N LEU A 253 -15.87 -0.01 -23.60
CA LEU A 253 -14.81 -1.03 -23.49
C LEU A 253 -15.35 -2.46 -23.45
N THR A 254 -16.63 -2.65 -23.11
CA THR A 254 -17.25 -3.98 -23.00
C THR A 254 -18.16 -4.31 -24.18
N GLU A 255 -18.58 -3.31 -24.93
CA GLU A 255 -19.39 -3.47 -26.12
C GLU A 255 -18.55 -3.97 -27.30
N ILE A 256 -18.90 -5.14 -27.83
CA ILE A 256 -18.35 -5.63 -29.09
C ILE A 256 -18.92 -4.74 -30.20
N LYS A 257 -18.13 -3.77 -30.66
CA LYS A 257 -18.44 -3.06 -31.92
C LYS A 257 -18.34 -4.08 -33.04
N LYS A 258 -19.48 -4.53 -33.56
CA LYS A 258 -19.53 -5.24 -34.85
C LYS A 258 -18.85 -4.32 -35.86
N ARG A 259 -17.72 -4.76 -36.42
CA ARG A 259 -17.10 -4.05 -37.55
C ARG A 259 -18.16 -3.95 -38.65
N PRO A 260 -18.42 -2.77 -39.22
CA PRO A 260 -19.17 -2.67 -40.47
C PRO A 260 -18.43 -3.41 -41.59
#